data_AF-A0A940YJE0-F1
#
_entry.id   AF-A0A940YJE0-F1
#
_cell.length_a   1.000
_cell.length_b   1.000
_cell.length_c   1.000
_cell.angle_alpha   90.00
_cell.angle_beta   90.00
_cell.angle_gamma   90.00
#
_symmetry.space_group_name_H-M   'P 1'
#
loop_
_entity.id
_entity.type
_entity.pdbx_description
1 polymer ?
#
loop_
_entity_poly.entity_id
_entity_poly.type
_entity_poly.pdbx_seq_one_letter_code
_entity_poly.pdbx_strand_id
1 'polypeptide(L)'
;MNTIAHDFVTVDMRGLKAALVARAQADRVSVSVLVRGAVARDLGVELEGEASRMDAPTAGSASAATVKLSIRLSAEEARQLAAGARAAGLSRGAYLAGLIADVPVLSAGGGRDAHLAALTASCAELATLSRNVHRLSALLRQADAESARAYRGLLDTVAGQVRSHLERVAPVLSALQPRARPSAPSRPTQANP
;
A
#
# COMPACT_ATOMS: atom_id res chain seq x y z
N MET A 1 -23.60 11.69 1.76
CA MET A 1 -24.23 10.55 2.47
C MET A 1 -23.98 10.72 3.96
N ASN A 2 -25.04 10.82 4.77
CA ASN A 2 -24.95 10.84 6.23
C ASN A 2 -24.38 9.50 6.74
N THR A 3 -23.15 9.51 7.22
CA THR A 3 -22.62 8.38 8.01
C THR A 3 -23.11 8.54 9.44
N ILE A 4 -24.05 7.69 9.85
CA ILE A 4 -24.44 7.54 11.26
C ILE A 4 -23.15 7.22 12.04
N ALA A 5 -22.77 8.10 12.96
CA ALA A 5 -21.63 7.86 13.84
C ALA A 5 -22.00 6.71 14.77
N HIS A 6 -21.33 5.57 14.63
CA HIS A 6 -21.52 4.42 15.51
C HIS A 6 -20.54 4.51 16.68
N ASP A 7 -21.07 4.47 17.90
CA ASP A 7 -20.25 4.38 19.11
C ASP A 7 -19.75 2.93 19.32
N PHE A 8 -18.44 2.77 19.49
CA PHE A 8 -17.81 1.46 19.69
C PHE A 8 -17.08 1.40 21.03
N VAL A 9 -17.34 0.35 21.80
CA VAL A 9 -16.60 0.01 23.02
C VAL A 9 -15.81 -1.27 22.78
N THR A 10 -14.51 -1.26 23.02
CA THR A 10 -13.67 -2.46 22.97
C THR A 10 -13.53 -3.04 24.37
N VAL A 11 -14.06 -4.25 24.57
CA VAL A 11 -14.03 -4.97 25.84
C VAL A 11 -13.18 -6.22 25.71
N ASP A 12 -12.25 -6.42 26.65
CA ASP A 12 -11.56 -7.71 26.79
C ASP A 12 -12.53 -8.73 27.41
N MET A 13 -12.88 -9.76 26.63
CA MET A 13 -13.88 -10.74 27.02
C MET A 13 -13.33 -11.83 27.96
N ARG A 14 -12.02 -11.88 28.24
CA ARG A 14 -11.38 -12.79 29.21
C ARG A 14 -11.93 -14.24 29.21
N GLY A 15 -12.12 -14.82 28.02
CA GLY A 15 -12.62 -16.19 27.84
C GLY A 15 -14.12 -16.35 27.56
N LEU A 16 -14.94 -15.31 27.74
CA LEU A 16 -16.39 -15.35 27.52
C LEU A 16 -16.80 -15.41 26.04
N LYS A 17 -15.87 -15.19 25.11
CA LYS A 17 -16.15 -15.09 23.67
C LYS A 17 -16.86 -16.33 23.12
N ALA A 18 -16.43 -17.53 23.49
CA ALA A 18 -16.99 -18.77 22.97
C ALA A 18 -18.45 -18.96 23.42
N ALA A 19 -18.72 -18.76 24.71
CA ALA A 19 -20.07 -18.83 25.26
C ALA A 19 -20.99 -17.78 24.62
N LEU A 20 -20.46 -16.58 24.36
CA LEU A 20 -21.23 -15.50 23.77
C LEU A 20 -21.57 -15.75 22.28
N VAL A 21 -20.64 -16.33 21.52
CA VAL A 21 -20.90 -16.77 20.14
C VAL A 21 -21.92 -17.90 20.11
N ALA A 22 -21.78 -18.90 20.99
CA ALA A 22 -22.72 -20.02 21.06
C ALA A 22 -24.14 -19.56 21.40
N ARG A 23 -24.28 -18.62 22.34
CA ARG A 23 -25.57 -18.03 22.68
C ARG A 23 -26.17 -17.23 21.52
N ALA A 24 -25.37 -16.40 20.84
CA ALA A 24 -25.84 -15.63 19.69
C ALA A 24 -26.34 -16.54 18.55
N GLN A 25 -25.67 -17.68 18.32
CA GLN A 25 -26.10 -18.69 17.36
C GLN A 25 -27.41 -19.38 17.78
N ALA A 26 -27.56 -19.77 19.05
CA ALA A 26 -28.79 -20.36 19.56
C ALA A 26 -29.99 -19.41 19.41
N ASP A 27 -29.78 -18.13 19.66
CA ASP A 27 -30.80 -17.09 19.58
C ASP A 27 -30.97 -16.51 18.15
N ARG A 28 -30.18 -17.00 17.17
CA ARG A 28 -30.14 -16.55 15.77
C ARG A 28 -30.00 -15.03 15.59
N VAL A 29 -29.19 -14.40 16.45
CA VAL A 29 -28.88 -12.97 16.40
C VAL A 29 -27.37 -12.76 16.27
N SER A 30 -26.94 -11.56 15.88
CA SER A 30 -25.51 -11.24 15.91
C SER A 30 -25.00 -11.08 17.34
N VAL A 31 -23.72 -11.40 17.54
CA VAL A 31 -23.00 -11.17 18.81
C VAL A 31 -23.16 -9.72 19.28
N SER A 32 -23.11 -8.75 18.36
CA SER A 32 -23.28 -7.34 18.70
C SER A 32 -24.70 -6.99 19.16
N VAL A 33 -25.74 -7.58 18.55
CA VAL A 33 -27.13 -7.42 19.01
C VAL A 33 -27.30 -8.00 20.41
N LEU A 34 -26.76 -9.19 20.64
CA LEU A 34 -26.83 -9.84 21.94
C LEU A 34 -26.11 -9.05 23.04
N VAL A 35 -24.90 -8.55 22.76
CA VAL A 35 -24.14 -7.72 23.71
C VAL A 35 -24.85 -6.39 23.96
N ARG A 36 -25.34 -5.70 22.93
CA ARG A 36 -26.07 -4.44 23.12
C ARG A 36 -27.35 -4.64 23.94
N GLY A 37 -28.10 -5.71 23.68
CA GLY A 37 -29.29 -6.05 24.47
C GLY A 37 -28.96 -6.38 25.94
N ALA A 38 -27.84 -7.06 26.20
CA ALA A 38 -27.38 -7.32 27.56
C ALA A 38 -26.97 -6.03 28.29
N VAL A 39 -26.19 -5.17 27.63
CA VAL A 39 -25.76 -3.87 28.18
C VAL A 39 -26.96 -2.95 28.43
N ALA A 40 -27.92 -2.90 27.50
CA ALA A 40 -29.12 -2.10 27.65
C ALA A 40 -29.97 -2.53 28.87
N ARG A 41 -30.15 -3.85 29.05
CA ARG A 41 -30.83 -4.40 30.24
C ARG A 41 -30.12 -4.05 31.55
N ASP A 42 -28.79 -4.14 31.58
CA ASP A 42 -27.99 -3.82 32.77
C ASP A 42 -28.05 -2.33 33.11
N LEU A 43 -28.10 -1.47 32.09
CA LEU A 43 -28.23 -0.02 32.24
C LEU A 43 -29.68 0.46 32.44
N GLY A 44 -30.68 -0.42 32.38
CA GLY A 44 -32.10 -0.07 32.46
C GLY A 44 -32.61 0.77 31.28
N VAL A 45 -31.97 0.66 30.11
CA VAL A 45 -32.32 1.40 28.89
C VAL A 45 -33.11 0.49 27.95
N GLU A 46 -34.31 0.90 27.57
CA GLU A 46 -35.08 0.24 26.50
C GLU A 46 -34.52 0.69 25.14
N LEU A 47 -33.95 -0.25 24.38
CA LEU A 47 -33.56 -0.01 22.99
C LEU A 47 -34.63 -0.57 22.05
N GLU A 48 -35.37 0.31 21.37
CA GLU A 48 -36.27 -0.09 20.29
C GLU A 48 -35.46 -0.74 19.15
N GLY A 49 -35.83 -1.97 18.80
CA GLY A 49 -34.98 -2.89 18.06
C GLY A 49 -34.91 -2.62 16.56
N GLU A 50 -33.74 -2.21 16.07
CA GLU A 50 -33.34 -2.54 14.70
C GLU A 50 -32.81 -3.98 14.65
N ALA A 51 -33.72 -4.91 14.41
CA ALA A 51 -33.39 -6.29 14.07
C ALA A 51 -32.71 -6.36 12.70
N SER A 52 -31.41 -6.03 12.64
CA SER A 52 -30.60 -6.25 11.45
C SER A 52 -30.33 -7.75 11.33
N ARG A 53 -31.16 -8.41 10.51
CA ARG A 53 -30.97 -9.79 10.05
C ARG A 53 -29.64 -9.87 9.31
N MET A 54 -28.91 -10.94 9.59
CA MET A 54 -27.59 -11.27 9.04
C MET A 54 -27.46 -10.96 7.54
N ASP A 55 -26.59 -9.99 7.20
CA ASP A 55 -25.89 -10.05 5.92
C ASP A 55 -24.90 -11.21 5.99
N ALA A 56 -25.13 -12.22 5.16
CA ALA A 56 -24.30 -13.40 5.04
C ALA A 56 -22.84 -13.01 4.70
N PRO A 57 -21.83 -13.74 5.21
CA PRO A 57 -20.46 -13.52 4.78
C PRO A 57 -20.36 -13.95 3.32
N THR A 58 -20.31 -12.99 2.40
CA THR A 58 -19.93 -13.22 1.01
C THR A 58 -18.55 -13.87 0.97
N ALA A 59 -18.55 -15.18 0.75
CA ALA A 59 -17.37 -15.92 0.31
C ALA A 59 -16.87 -15.27 -0.97
N GLY A 60 -15.65 -14.74 -0.95
CA GLY A 60 -15.10 -14.01 -2.07
C GLY A 60 -13.61 -13.78 -1.94
N SER A 61 -12.87 -14.66 -2.63
CA SER A 61 -11.43 -14.57 -2.93
C SER A 61 -10.48 -14.99 -1.81
N ALA A 62 -9.58 -15.91 -2.16
CA ALA A 62 -8.41 -16.31 -1.39
C ALA A 62 -7.46 -15.11 -1.20
N SER A 63 -7.88 -14.14 -0.40
CA SER A 63 -7.01 -13.12 0.17
C SER A 63 -6.15 -13.86 1.19
N ALA A 64 -4.83 -13.75 1.08
CA ALA A 64 -3.92 -14.11 2.17
C ALA A 64 -4.55 -13.67 3.50
N ALA A 65 -4.67 -14.60 4.44
CA ALA A 65 -5.52 -14.45 5.64
C ALA A 65 -5.26 -13.10 6.32
N THR A 66 -6.14 -12.12 6.09
CA THR A 66 -6.01 -10.79 6.67
C THR A 66 -6.55 -10.83 8.08
N VAL A 67 -5.72 -10.47 9.06
CA VAL A 67 -6.12 -10.41 10.47
C VAL A 67 -6.55 -8.99 10.80
N LYS A 68 -7.74 -8.84 11.39
CA LYS A 68 -8.20 -7.54 11.90
C LYS A 68 -7.40 -7.18 13.16
N LEU A 69 -6.58 -6.14 13.05
CA LEU A 69 -5.77 -5.60 14.14
C LEU A 69 -6.45 -4.38 14.76
N SER A 70 -6.61 -4.38 16.09
CA SER A 70 -7.09 -3.23 16.86
C SER A 70 -5.93 -2.63 17.64
N ILE A 71 -5.54 -1.40 17.30
CA ILE A 71 -4.42 -0.67 17.92
C ILE A 71 -4.97 0.61 18.55
N ARG A 72 -4.46 0.96 19.74
CA ARG A 72 -4.73 2.27 20.35
C ARG A 72 -3.63 3.24 19.93
N LEU A 73 -4.04 4.38 19.39
CA LEU A 73 -3.16 5.48 19.01
C LEU A 73 -3.67 6.75 19.69
N SER A 74 -2.77 7.67 20.00
CA SER A 74 -3.16 9.04 20.31
C SER A 74 -3.85 9.68 19.10
N ALA A 75 -4.62 10.75 19.34
CA ALA A 75 -5.27 11.48 18.26
C ALA A 75 -4.26 12.02 17.23
N GLU A 76 -3.07 12.41 17.70
CA GLU A 76 -2.00 12.92 16.83
C GLU A 76 -1.42 11.82 15.93
N GLU A 77 -1.07 10.67 16.51
CA GLU A 77 -0.57 9.52 15.73
C GLU A 77 -1.60 9.02 14.72
N ALA A 78 -2.89 9.01 15.07
CA ALA A 78 -3.95 8.65 14.15
C ALA A 78 -4.08 9.65 12.98
N ARG A 79 -3.91 10.95 13.25
CA ARG A 79 -3.88 11.99 12.20
C ARG A 79 -2.67 11.83 11.29
N GLN A 80 -1.49 11.60 11.86
CA GLN A 80 -0.25 11.38 11.11
C GLN A 80 -0.34 10.14 10.23
N LEU A 81 -0.85 9.02 10.76
CA LEU A 81 -1.11 7.80 9.99
C LEU A 81 -2.05 8.05 8.82
N ALA A 82 -3.14 8.79 9.05
CA ALA A 82 -4.10 9.12 8.01
C ALA A 82 -3.56 10.11 6.97
N ALA A 83 -2.68 11.04 7.37
CA ALA A 83 -2.01 11.97 6.47
C ALA A 83 -0.97 11.25 5.60
N GLY A 84 -0.11 10.42 6.21
CA GLY A 84 0.89 9.63 5.50
C GLY A 84 0.27 8.65 4.51
N ALA A 85 -0.77 7.91 4.91
CA ALA A 85 -1.49 7.02 4.02
C ALA A 85 -2.10 7.75 2.81
N ARG A 86 -2.69 8.94 3.03
CA ARG A 86 -3.22 9.78 1.94
C ARG A 86 -2.14 10.30 1.02
N ALA A 87 -1.04 10.81 1.57
CA ALA A 87 0.10 11.29 0.79
C ALA A 87 0.72 10.17 -0.08
N ALA A 88 0.71 8.94 0.43
CA ALA A 88 1.17 7.76 -0.30
C ALA A 88 0.12 7.16 -1.26
N GLY A 89 -1.13 7.66 -1.26
CA GLY A 89 -2.23 7.09 -2.06
C GLY A 89 -2.66 5.68 -1.60
N LEU A 90 -2.43 5.33 -0.35
CA LEU A 90 -2.66 3.99 0.22
C LEU A 90 -3.82 3.99 1.22
N SER A 91 -4.40 2.80 1.45
CA SER A 91 -5.25 2.60 2.62
C SER A 91 -4.41 2.64 3.90
N ARG A 92 -5.00 3.03 5.04
CA ARG A 92 -4.30 3.06 6.34
C ARG A 92 -3.64 1.72 6.69
N GLY A 93 -4.32 0.60 6.42
CA GLY A 93 -3.77 -0.74 6.67
C GLY A 93 -2.62 -1.11 5.75
N ALA A 94 -2.70 -0.75 4.46
CA ALA A 94 -1.60 -0.97 3.51
C ALA A 94 -0.39 -0.09 3.82
N TYR A 95 -0.63 1.16 4.22
CA TYR A 95 0.41 2.07 4.68
C TYR A 95 1.10 1.54 5.94
N LEU A 96 0.32 1.12 6.95
CA LEU A 96 0.88 0.52 8.17
C LEU A 96 1.65 -0.78 7.90
N ALA A 97 1.13 -1.67 7.04
CA ALA A 97 1.82 -2.89 6.65
C ALA A 97 3.15 -2.58 5.92
N GLY A 98 3.17 -1.55 5.07
CA GLY A 98 4.39 -1.08 4.42
C GLY A 98 5.41 -0.48 5.39
N LEU A 99 4.96 0.25 6.41
CA LEU A 99 5.85 0.72 7.48
C LEU A 99 6.43 -0.44 8.30
N ILE A 100 5.63 -1.47 8.62
CA ILE A 100 6.11 -2.67 9.34
C ILE A 100 7.12 -3.45 8.51
N ALA A 101 6.95 -3.48 7.18
CA ALA A 101 7.89 -4.10 6.25
C ALA A 101 9.12 -3.23 5.94
N ASP A 102 9.29 -2.11 6.64
CA ASP A 102 10.39 -1.15 6.49
C ASP A 102 10.58 -0.65 5.05
N VAL A 103 9.48 -0.41 4.33
CA VAL A 103 9.55 0.09 2.96
C VAL A 103 10.09 1.53 2.97
N PRO A 104 11.31 1.79 2.44
CA PRO A 104 12.01 3.05 2.68
C PRO A 104 11.28 4.30 2.17
N VAL A 105 10.50 4.15 1.09
CA VAL A 105 9.71 5.23 0.46
C VAL A 105 8.53 5.71 1.31
N LEU A 106 8.15 4.95 2.36
CA LEU A 106 7.08 5.33 3.28
C LEU A 106 7.62 5.97 4.57
N SER A 107 8.88 5.70 4.92
CA SER A 107 9.52 6.16 6.17
C SER A 107 10.25 7.49 6.00
N ALA A 108 10.82 7.76 4.83
CA ALA A 108 11.38 9.06 4.50
C ALA A 108 10.28 9.94 3.90
N GLY A 109 9.87 11.00 4.59
CA GLY A 109 8.80 11.94 4.16
C GLY A 109 9.00 12.67 2.82
N GLY A 110 9.93 12.22 1.97
CA GLY A 110 9.98 12.56 0.56
C GLY A 110 8.94 11.75 -0.19
N GLY A 111 7.96 12.43 -0.80
CA GLY A 111 6.94 11.75 -1.59
C GLY A 111 7.57 10.79 -2.59
N ARG A 112 6.90 9.66 -2.83
CA ARG A 112 7.25 8.68 -3.86
C ARG A 112 7.64 9.34 -5.19
N ASP A 113 6.93 10.40 -5.57
CA ASP A 113 7.17 11.14 -6.80
C ASP A 113 8.51 11.91 -6.76
N ALA A 114 8.93 12.41 -5.60
CA ALA A 114 10.23 13.05 -5.43
C ALA A 114 11.38 12.03 -5.59
N HIS A 115 11.23 10.82 -5.04
CA HIS A 115 12.20 9.75 -5.23
C HIS A 115 12.25 9.24 -6.67
N LEU A 116 11.08 9.09 -7.33
CA LEU A 116 11.02 8.75 -8.74
C LEU A 116 11.60 9.85 -9.63
N ALA A 117 11.36 11.12 -9.32
CA ALA A 117 11.93 12.26 -10.05
C ALA A 117 13.45 12.33 -9.89
N ALA A 118 13.98 12.21 -8.67
CA ALA A 118 15.42 12.20 -8.40
C ALA A 118 16.12 11.04 -9.11
N LEU A 119 15.49 9.87 -9.11
CA LEU A 119 16.00 8.69 -9.79
C LEU A 119 15.92 8.82 -11.31
N THR A 120 14.82 9.34 -11.85
CA THR A 120 14.66 9.60 -13.29
C THR A 120 15.70 10.60 -13.77
N ALA A 121 15.99 11.64 -12.97
CA ALA A 121 17.07 12.59 -13.23
C ALA A 121 18.43 11.90 -13.25
N SER A 122 18.73 11.03 -12.27
CA SER A 122 19.97 10.23 -12.25
C SER A 122 20.10 9.31 -13.47
N CYS A 123 19.01 8.66 -13.90
CA CYS A 123 19.02 7.86 -15.14
C CYS A 123 19.25 8.71 -16.40
N ALA A 124 18.69 9.93 -16.45
CA ALA A 124 18.89 10.85 -17.57
C ALA A 124 20.34 11.37 -17.62
N GLU A 125 20.96 11.62 -16.46
CA GLU A 125 22.38 11.96 -16.33
C GLU A 125 23.28 10.81 -16.80
N LEU A 126 23.01 9.57 -16.36
CA LEU A 126 23.75 8.38 -16.79
C LEU A 126 23.61 8.12 -18.30
N ALA A 127 22.41 8.33 -18.87
CA ALA A 127 22.19 8.23 -20.31
C ALA A 127 22.98 9.32 -21.07
N THR A 128 23.07 10.52 -20.52
CA THR A 128 23.89 11.61 -21.08
C THR A 128 25.38 11.29 -21.02
N LEU A 129 25.86 10.79 -19.87
CA LEU A 129 27.23 10.31 -19.71
C LEU A 129 27.56 9.20 -20.72
N SER A 130 26.65 8.23 -20.90
CA SER A 130 26.81 7.17 -21.90
C SER A 130 26.95 7.71 -23.32
N ARG A 131 26.11 8.67 -23.72
CA ARG A 131 26.23 9.34 -25.03
C ARG A 131 27.54 10.11 -25.18
N ASN A 132 27.98 10.81 -24.14
CA ASN A 132 29.24 11.56 -24.15
C ASN A 132 30.45 10.62 -24.30
N VAL A 133 30.45 9.50 -23.57
CA VAL A 133 31.46 8.44 -23.71
C VAL A 133 31.45 7.90 -25.14
N HIS A 134 30.27 7.63 -25.70
CA HIS A 134 30.16 7.10 -27.06
C HIS A 134 30.66 8.11 -28.13
N ARG A 135 30.36 9.39 -27.95
CA ARG A 135 30.85 10.47 -28.81
C ARG A 135 32.36 10.62 -28.70
N LEU A 136 32.93 10.54 -27.50
CA LEU A 136 34.37 10.55 -27.28
C LEU A 136 35.03 9.34 -27.96
N SER A 137 34.48 8.13 -27.80
CA SER A 137 34.93 6.94 -28.51
C SER A 137 34.89 7.14 -30.04
N ALA A 138 33.87 7.81 -30.57
CA ALA A 138 33.77 8.11 -32.00
C ALA A 138 34.84 9.10 -32.48
N LEU A 139 35.09 10.17 -31.72
CA LEU A 139 36.14 11.14 -32.03
C LEU A 139 37.54 10.51 -31.95
N LEU A 140 37.77 9.63 -30.96
CA LEU A 140 39.00 8.83 -30.83
C LEU A 140 39.15 7.75 -31.92
N ARG A 141 38.09 7.41 -32.65
CA ARG A 141 38.18 6.58 -33.86
C ARG A 141 38.63 7.39 -35.08
N GLN A 142 38.33 8.70 -35.10
CA GLN A 142 38.64 9.60 -36.21
C GLN A 142 40.03 10.25 -36.05
N ALA A 143 40.49 10.49 -34.83
CA ALA A 143 41.84 10.95 -34.53
C ALA A 143 42.83 9.77 -34.59
N ASP A 144 44.03 10.01 -35.13
CA ASP A 144 45.03 9.03 -35.57
C ASP A 144 45.33 7.88 -34.58
N ALA A 145 45.61 6.71 -35.14
CA ALA A 145 45.04 5.45 -34.70
C ALA A 145 45.79 4.71 -33.58
N GLU A 146 46.94 5.16 -33.09
CA GLU A 146 47.77 4.35 -32.18
C GLU A 146 47.49 4.62 -30.70
N SER A 147 47.58 5.88 -30.24
CA SER A 147 47.36 6.25 -28.84
C SER A 147 45.88 6.12 -28.43
N ALA A 148 44.96 6.30 -29.37
CA ALA A 148 43.53 6.22 -29.13
C ALA A 148 43.02 4.77 -28.99
N ARG A 149 43.71 3.76 -29.54
CA ARG A 149 43.33 2.34 -29.41
C ARG A 149 43.31 1.90 -27.95
N ALA A 150 44.28 2.34 -27.14
CA ALA A 150 44.37 1.99 -25.72
C ALA A 150 43.17 2.48 -24.90
N TYR A 151 42.63 3.65 -25.21
CA TYR A 151 41.49 4.23 -24.50
C TYR A 151 40.12 3.74 -25.01
N ARG A 152 40.02 3.25 -26.26
CA ARG A 152 38.75 2.75 -26.83
C ARG A 152 38.18 1.55 -26.06
N GLY A 153 39.00 0.54 -25.79
CA GLY A 153 38.55 -0.66 -25.07
C GLY A 153 38.04 -0.34 -23.66
N LEU A 154 38.68 0.63 -22.99
CA LEU A 154 38.24 1.11 -21.69
C LEU A 154 36.88 1.82 -21.76
N LEU A 155 36.69 2.72 -22.72
CA LEU A 155 35.45 3.49 -22.87
C LEU A 155 34.25 2.62 -23.27
N ASP A 156 34.45 1.62 -24.14
CA ASP A 156 33.39 0.68 -24.52
C ASP A 156 32.98 -0.21 -23.34
N THR A 157 33.96 -0.61 -22.51
CA THR A 157 33.70 -1.35 -21.27
C THR A 157 32.88 -0.52 -20.28
N VAL A 158 33.24 0.75 -20.06
CA VAL A 158 32.49 1.66 -19.17
C VAL A 158 31.07 1.89 -19.69
N ALA A 159 30.89 2.12 -20.99
CA ALA A 159 29.57 2.29 -21.58
C ALA A 159 28.69 1.03 -21.42
N GLY A 160 29.28 -0.16 -21.59
CA GLY A 160 28.61 -1.43 -21.38
C GLY A 160 28.23 -1.67 -19.91
N GLN A 161 29.14 -1.36 -18.97
CA GLN A 161 28.90 -1.47 -17.54
C GLN A 161 27.77 -0.56 -17.07
N VAL A 162 27.72 0.69 -17.54
CA VAL A 162 26.63 1.63 -17.23
C VAL A 162 25.29 1.12 -17.76
N ARG A 163 25.24 0.63 -19.01
CA ARG A 163 24.00 0.09 -19.59
C ARG A 163 23.49 -1.13 -18.83
N SER A 164 24.37 -2.09 -18.52
CA SER A 164 23.98 -3.29 -17.78
C SER A 164 23.53 -2.95 -16.35
N HIS A 165 24.14 -1.95 -15.71
CA HIS A 165 23.69 -1.47 -14.41
C HIS A 165 22.26 -0.89 -14.49
N LEU A 166 21.96 -0.08 -15.51
CA LEU A 166 20.60 0.46 -15.72
C LEU A 166 19.57 -0.65 -15.96
N GLU A 167 19.89 -1.65 -16.78
CA GLU A 167 19.01 -2.80 -17.05
C GLU A 167 18.76 -3.66 -15.80
N ARG A 168 19.74 -3.76 -14.90
CA ARG A 168 19.60 -4.49 -13.63
C ARG A 168 18.79 -3.75 -12.59
N VAL A 169 18.88 -2.42 -12.56
CA VAL A 169 18.19 -1.59 -11.57
C VAL A 169 16.71 -1.39 -11.96
N ALA A 170 16.39 -1.29 -13.26
CA ALA A 170 15.03 -1.05 -13.74
C ALA A 170 13.94 -1.99 -13.15
N PRO A 171 14.13 -3.32 -13.06
CA PRO A 171 13.13 -4.23 -12.46
C PRO A 171 12.96 -4.02 -10.95
N VAL A 172 14.04 -3.72 -10.23
CA VAL A 172 14.00 -3.43 -8.79
C VAL A 172 13.19 -2.15 -8.56
N LEU A 173 13.35 -1.16 -9.42
CA LEU A 173 12.57 0.08 -9.38
C LEU A 173 11.10 -0.16 -9.69
N SER A 174 10.79 -1.05 -10.64
CA SER A 174 9.41 -1.48 -10.90
C SER A 174 8.79 -2.20 -9.69
N ALA A 175 9.58 -2.96 -8.93
CA ALA A 175 9.13 -3.64 -7.71
C ALA A 175 8.91 -2.69 -6.53
N LEU A 176 9.66 -1.59 -6.46
CA LEU A 176 9.46 -0.50 -5.49
C LEU A 176 8.22 0.36 -5.81
N GLN A 177 7.46 0.03 -6.86
CA GLN A 177 6.18 0.64 -7.12
C GLN A 177 5.06 -0.04 -6.31
N PRO A 178 4.32 0.66 -5.42
CA PRO A 178 3.07 0.16 -4.89
C PRO A 178 2.22 -0.22 -6.09
N ARG A 179 1.87 -1.50 -6.19
CA ARG A 179 0.90 -1.96 -7.17
C ARG A 179 -0.37 -1.14 -6.96
N ALA A 180 -0.62 -0.20 -7.85
CA ALA A 180 -1.92 0.43 -7.98
C ALA A 180 -2.92 -0.71 -8.11
N ARG A 181 -3.86 -0.78 -7.17
CA ARG A 181 -4.94 -1.75 -7.20
C ARG A 181 -5.65 -1.59 -8.56
N PRO A 182 -5.95 -2.66 -9.29
CA PRO A 182 -6.72 -2.52 -10.52
C PRO A 182 -8.02 -1.78 -10.17
N SER A 183 -8.24 -0.67 -10.87
CA SER A 183 -9.49 0.07 -10.86
C SER A 183 -10.62 -0.93 -11.09
N ALA A 184 -11.56 -0.96 -10.16
CA ALA A 184 -12.72 -1.84 -10.26
C ALA A 184 -13.43 -1.61 -11.62
N PRO A 185 -13.86 -2.67 -12.32
CA PRO A 185 -14.59 -2.49 -13.57
C PRO A 185 -15.86 -1.68 -13.30
N SER A 186 -16.02 -0.60 -14.05
CA SER A 186 -17.24 0.19 -14.12
C SER A 186 -18.41 -0.74 -14.42
N ARG A 187 -19.37 -0.82 -13.49
CA ARG A 187 -20.64 -1.52 -13.71
C ARG A 187 -21.34 -0.88 -14.93
N PRO A 188 -21.79 -1.66 -15.92
CA PRO A 188 -22.61 -1.12 -16.99
C PRO A 188 -23.96 -0.68 -16.40
N THR A 189 -24.31 0.58 -16.65
CA THR A 189 -25.64 1.14 -16.44
C THR A 189 -26.65 0.31 -17.22
N GLN A 190 -27.42 -0.54 -16.52
CA GLN A 190 -28.68 -1.05 -17.08
C GLN A 190 -29.69 0.11 -17.06
N ALA A 191 -29.91 0.70 -18.22
CA ALA A 191 -31.16 1.37 -18.52
C ALA A 191 -32.23 0.30 -18.74
N ASN A 192 -33.39 0.46 -18.12
CA ASN A 192 -34.61 -0.19 -18.58
C ASN A 192 -35.76 0.85 -18.51
N PRO A 193 -36.71 0.82 -19.46
CA PRO A 193 -37.73 1.85 -19.66
C PRO A 193 -38.84 1.81 -18.61
#